data_AF-A0A2C6MHV2-F1
#
_entry.id   AF-A0A2C6MHV2-F1
#
_cell.length_a   1.000
_cell.length_b   1.000
_cell.length_c   1.000
_cell.angle_alpha   90.00
_cell.angle_beta   90.00
_cell.angle_gamma   90.00
#
_symmetry.space_group_name_H-M   'P 1'
#
loop_
_entity.id
_entity.type
_entity.pdbx_description
1 polymer ?
#
loop_
_entity_poly.entity_id
_entity_poly.type
_entity_poly.pdbx_seq_one_letter_code
_entity_poly.pdbx_strand_id
1 'polypeptide(L)'
;MLQCIKGIYPTKVKYIFRTANTVAEFKYCLKKLKQINKANDDFCVLFLCGHGEPGKIHFGEDSLSLEQLAEASMQIKENLFSGHLIHFDSCSVVKGTENRIKKFMKLTGASYVTGFRDDVDFIESLAFEMIFIDFLSNHKNIEEAIKDFSAVHSSLCEKLKFRIISSL
;
A
#
# COMPACT_ATOMS: atom_id res chain seq x y z
N MET A 1 -11.98 -38.42 3.64
CA MET A 1 -11.80 -37.16 4.37
C MET A 1 -12.76 -36.16 3.75
N LEU A 2 -13.80 -35.74 4.50
CA LEU A 2 -14.79 -34.77 4.04
C LEU A 2 -14.60 -33.51 4.89
N GLN A 3 -14.23 -32.40 4.26
CA GLN A 3 -14.18 -31.09 4.90
C GLN A 3 -15.34 -30.26 4.38
N CYS A 4 -16.16 -29.75 5.30
CA CYS A 4 -17.25 -28.84 5.00
C CYS A 4 -16.94 -27.53 5.70
N ILE A 5 -16.44 -26.55 4.93
CA ILE A 5 -15.92 -25.29 5.47
C ILE A 5 -17.03 -24.24 5.38
N LYS A 6 -17.62 -23.92 6.53
CA LYS A 6 -18.53 -22.78 6.69
C LYS A 6 -17.70 -21.51 6.87
N GLY A 7 -18.02 -20.43 6.15
CA GLY A 7 -17.35 -19.13 6.32
C GLY A 7 -16.39 -18.70 5.20
N ILE A 8 -16.41 -19.38 4.04
CA ILE A 8 -15.79 -18.83 2.81
C ILE A 8 -16.51 -17.55 2.35
N TYR A 9 -17.71 -17.27 2.87
CA TYR A 9 -18.40 -15.98 2.72
C TYR A 9 -19.20 -15.57 3.98
N PRO A 10 -19.37 -14.26 4.24
CA PRO A 10 -18.84 -13.10 3.49
C PRO A 10 -17.56 -12.51 4.11
N THR A 11 -16.67 -12.01 3.25
CA THR A 11 -15.45 -11.30 3.66
C THR A 11 -15.81 -9.97 4.33
N LYS A 12 -15.17 -9.64 5.45
CA LYS A 12 -15.37 -8.32 6.11
C LYS A 12 -14.65 -7.17 5.39
N VAL A 13 -13.76 -7.47 4.45
CA VAL A 13 -12.97 -6.48 3.72
C VAL A 13 -13.86 -5.72 2.73
N LYS A 14 -14.00 -4.41 2.95
CA LYS A 14 -14.54 -3.48 1.95
C LYS A 14 -13.38 -3.00 1.07
N TYR A 15 -13.57 -2.98 -0.24
CA TYR A 15 -12.53 -2.51 -1.16
C TYR A 15 -13.12 -1.67 -2.29
N ILE A 16 -12.27 -0.79 -2.85
CA ILE A 16 -12.55 -0.04 -4.07
C ILE A 16 -11.42 -0.38 -5.05
N PHE A 17 -11.75 -1.10 -6.12
CA PHE A 17 -10.80 -1.44 -7.16
C PHE A 17 -10.84 -0.42 -8.29
N ARG A 18 -9.66 0.06 -8.72
CA ARG A 18 -9.48 0.92 -9.89
C ARG A 18 -8.20 0.52 -10.61
N THR A 19 -8.21 0.62 -11.93
CA THR A 19 -7.02 0.44 -12.77
C THR A 19 -6.59 1.79 -13.35
N ALA A 20 -5.29 1.92 -13.61
CA ALA A 20 -4.73 3.03 -14.34
C ALA A 20 -3.51 2.53 -15.13
N ASN A 21 -3.57 2.64 -16.45
CA ASN A 21 -2.48 2.27 -17.35
C ASN A 21 -1.69 3.51 -17.81
N THR A 22 -2.12 4.71 -17.45
CA THR A 22 -1.44 5.98 -17.72
C THR A 22 -1.39 6.87 -16.48
N VAL A 23 -0.42 7.80 -16.45
CA VAL A 23 -0.34 8.83 -15.39
C VAL A 23 -1.62 9.67 -15.30
N ALA A 24 -2.28 9.95 -16.43
CA ALA A 24 -3.51 10.73 -16.47
C ALA A 24 -4.69 9.99 -15.80
N GLU A 25 -4.85 8.69 -16.07
CA GLU A 25 -5.84 7.83 -15.42
C GLU A 25 -5.55 7.68 -13.92
N PHE A 26 -4.28 7.57 -13.55
CA PHE A 26 -3.89 7.50 -12.15
C PHE A 26 -4.25 8.80 -11.40
N LYS A 27 -3.95 9.98 -11.98
CA LYS A 27 -4.38 11.27 -11.43
C LYS A 27 -5.91 11.36 -11.33
N TYR A 28 -6.65 10.79 -12.27
CA TYR A 28 -8.11 10.69 -12.17
C TYR A 28 -8.55 9.81 -10.98
N CYS A 29 -7.89 8.68 -10.75
CA CYS A 29 -8.15 7.81 -9.59
C CYS A 29 -7.89 8.55 -8.27
N LEU A 30 -6.81 9.32 -8.17
CA LEU A 30 -6.52 10.16 -6.99
C LEU A 30 -7.59 11.24 -6.76
N LYS A 31 -8.16 11.83 -7.84
CA LYS A 31 -9.30 12.76 -7.71
C LYS A 31 -10.55 12.06 -7.16
N LYS A 32 -10.75 10.78 -7.48
CA LYS A 32 -11.83 9.97 -6.89
C LYS A 32 -11.55 9.58 -5.44
N LEU A 33 -10.30 9.30 -5.08
CA LEU A 33 -9.89 9.05 -3.69
C LEU A 33 -10.24 10.24 -2.78
N LYS A 34 -10.06 11.49 -3.25
CA LYS A 34 -10.49 12.70 -2.51
C LYS A 34 -11.97 12.70 -2.10
N GLN A 35 -12.82 11.98 -2.82
CA GLN A 35 -14.27 11.92 -2.61
C GLN A 35 -14.66 10.87 -1.55
N ILE A 36 -13.73 10.02 -1.12
CA ILE A 36 -13.98 9.01 -0.09
C ILE A 36 -14.06 9.72 1.27
N ASN A 37 -15.17 9.49 1.99
CA ASN A 37 -15.36 10.02 3.32
C ASN A 37 -14.46 9.27 4.32
N LYS A 38 -13.53 9.99 4.95
CA LYS A 38 -12.57 9.45 5.93
C LYS A 38 -13.11 9.39 7.36
N ALA A 39 -14.33 9.85 7.63
CA ALA A 39 -14.88 9.96 8.99
C ALA A 39 -15.15 8.60 9.69
N ASN A 40 -15.18 7.49 8.94
CA ASN A 40 -15.48 6.16 9.46
C ASN A 40 -14.29 5.20 9.38
N ASP A 41 -13.09 5.68 9.06
CA ASP A 41 -11.89 4.85 8.81
C ASP A 41 -12.07 3.74 7.75
N ASP A 42 -13.13 3.82 6.93
CA ASP A 42 -13.59 2.73 6.06
C ASP A 42 -12.61 2.37 4.93
N PHE A 43 -11.52 3.13 4.70
CA PHE A 43 -10.54 2.89 3.63
C PHE A 43 -9.15 3.48 3.95
N CYS A 44 -8.54 3.05 5.06
CA CYS A 44 -7.26 3.61 5.51
C CYS A 44 -6.01 3.00 4.84
N VAL A 45 -6.17 2.09 3.86
CA VAL A 45 -5.04 1.45 3.17
C VAL A 45 -5.17 1.60 1.67
N LEU A 46 -4.11 2.10 1.02
CA LEU A 46 -4.00 2.20 -0.43
C LEU A 46 -2.95 1.21 -0.95
N PHE A 47 -3.37 0.26 -1.76
CA PHE A 47 -2.48 -0.64 -2.50
C PHE A 47 -2.20 -0.05 -3.88
N LEU A 48 -0.92 0.18 -4.17
CA LEU A 48 -0.43 0.61 -5.48
C LEU A 48 0.26 -0.58 -6.14
N CYS A 49 -0.50 -1.29 -6.98
CA CYS A 49 -0.08 -2.53 -7.63
C CYS A 49 0.46 -2.25 -9.04
N GLY A 50 1.63 -2.78 -9.37
CA GLY A 50 2.23 -2.62 -10.70
C GLY A 50 3.73 -2.85 -10.77
N HIS A 51 4.34 -2.46 -11.89
CA HIS A 51 5.79 -2.48 -12.00
C HIS A 51 6.42 -1.33 -11.21
N GLY A 52 7.49 -1.66 -10.50
CA GLY A 52 8.25 -0.70 -9.70
C GLY A 52 9.74 -0.80 -9.99
N GLU A 53 10.42 0.29 -9.68
CA GLU A 53 11.87 0.37 -9.58
C GLU A 53 12.22 1.30 -8.39
N PRO A 54 13.49 1.39 -7.94
CA PRO A 54 13.85 2.20 -6.76
C PRO A 54 13.28 3.63 -6.76
N GLY A 55 12.24 3.84 -5.94
CA GLY A 55 11.54 5.10 -5.75
C GLY A 55 10.69 5.56 -6.94
N LYS A 56 10.20 4.65 -7.77
CA LYS A 56 9.26 4.93 -8.87
C LYS A 56 8.25 3.80 -9.07
N ILE A 57 7.08 4.15 -9.59
CA ILE A 57 6.03 3.22 -10.03
C ILE A 57 5.66 3.51 -11.49
N HIS A 58 5.42 2.45 -12.27
CA HIS A 58 5.12 2.53 -13.70
C HIS A 58 3.62 2.52 -14.00
N PHE A 59 3.26 3.20 -15.08
CA PHE A 59 1.92 3.27 -15.66
C PHE A 59 2.06 3.11 -17.18
N GLY A 60 2.11 1.87 -17.66
CA GLY A 60 2.49 1.57 -19.04
C GLY A 60 3.96 1.92 -19.28
N GLU A 61 4.21 2.70 -20.34
CA GLU A 61 5.55 3.21 -20.68
C GLU A 61 5.98 4.40 -19.80
N ASP A 62 5.03 5.04 -19.11
CA ASP A 62 5.30 6.16 -18.22
C ASP A 62 5.64 5.68 -16.80
N SER A 63 6.24 6.55 -15.99
CA SER A 63 6.44 6.31 -14.56
C SER A 63 6.31 7.59 -13.75
N LEU A 64 6.06 7.44 -12.44
CA LEU A 64 6.16 8.51 -11.47
C LEU A 64 7.19 8.15 -10.40
N SER A 65 8.12 9.06 -10.13
CA SER A 65 8.93 8.99 -8.93
C SER A 65 8.10 9.26 -7.68
N LEU A 66 8.62 8.91 -6.50
CA LEU A 66 8.00 9.27 -5.21
C LEU A 66 7.73 10.77 -5.10
N GLU A 67 8.63 11.61 -5.61
CA GLU A 67 8.47 13.06 -5.62
C GLU A 67 7.34 13.50 -6.57
N GLN A 68 7.28 12.94 -7.78
CA GLN A 68 6.22 13.25 -8.74
C GLN A 68 4.86 12.72 -8.27
N LEU A 69 4.85 11.58 -7.59
CA LEU A 69 3.65 11.02 -6.94
C LEU A 69 3.17 11.93 -5.81
N ALA A 70 4.08 12.43 -4.96
CA ALA A 70 3.75 13.42 -3.93
C ALA A 70 3.17 14.69 -4.57
N GLU A 71 3.82 15.22 -5.61
CA GLU A 71 3.35 16.40 -6.33
C GLU A 71 1.95 16.20 -6.92
N ALA A 72 1.72 15.07 -7.60
CA ALA A 72 0.42 14.74 -8.17
C ALA A 72 -0.68 14.66 -7.09
N SER A 73 -0.36 14.16 -5.89
CA SER A 73 -1.30 14.13 -4.77
C SER A 73 -1.61 15.53 -4.23
N MET A 74 -0.58 16.39 -4.08
CA MET A 74 -0.73 17.75 -3.56
C MET A 74 -1.51 18.66 -4.53
N GLN A 75 -1.35 18.46 -5.84
CA GLN A 75 -2.16 19.14 -6.86
C GLN A 75 -3.67 18.85 -6.72
N ILE A 76 -4.05 17.76 -6.04
CA ILE A 76 -5.46 17.36 -5.85
C ILE A 76 -6.00 17.83 -4.51
N LYS A 77 -5.24 17.63 -3.43
CA LYS A 77 -5.56 18.05 -2.07
C LYS A 77 -4.29 18.02 -1.21
N GLU A 78 -4.10 19.04 -0.37
CA GLU A 78 -3.10 18.98 0.69
C GLU A 78 -3.34 17.77 1.60
N ASN A 79 -2.27 17.06 1.95
CA ASN A 79 -2.32 15.86 2.79
C ASN A 79 -3.35 14.82 2.29
N LEU A 80 -3.42 14.58 0.97
CA LEU A 80 -4.38 13.65 0.36
C LEU A 80 -4.34 12.26 1.02
N PHE A 81 -3.16 11.79 1.42
CA PHE A 81 -2.93 10.49 2.05
C PHE A 81 -2.92 10.54 3.57
N SER A 82 -3.36 11.65 4.19
CA SER A 82 -3.51 11.76 5.64
C SER A 82 -4.19 10.54 6.25
N GLY A 83 -3.52 9.91 7.22
CA GLY A 83 -4.01 8.73 7.95
C GLY A 83 -3.86 7.41 7.22
N HIS A 84 -3.39 7.40 5.97
CA HIS A 84 -3.32 6.18 5.17
C HIS A 84 -2.02 5.41 5.38
N LEU A 85 -2.11 4.09 5.33
CA LEU A 85 -1.01 3.22 4.94
C LEU A 85 -0.96 3.14 3.41
N ILE A 86 0.19 3.42 2.83
CA ILE A 86 0.44 3.23 1.40
C ILE A 86 1.28 1.96 1.22
N HIS A 87 0.71 0.94 0.61
CA HIS A 87 1.42 -0.28 0.26
C HIS A 87 1.81 -0.25 -1.21
N PHE A 88 3.10 -0.34 -1.50
CA PHE A 88 3.61 -0.57 -2.83
C PHE A 88 3.70 -2.07 -3.09
N ASP A 89 2.66 -2.62 -3.72
CA ASP A 89 2.70 -3.94 -4.37
C ASP A 89 3.40 -3.74 -5.73
N SER A 90 4.66 -3.35 -5.63
CA SER A 90 5.52 -3.03 -6.77
C SER A 90 6.95 -3.31 -6.35
N CYS A 91 7.65 -4.07 -7.18
CA CYS A 91 8.99 -4.52 -6.87
C CYS A 91 9.94 -3.34 -6.59
N SER A 92 10.79 -3.49 -5.58
CA SER A 92 11.95 -2.62 -5.33
C SER A 92 11.69 -1.11 -5.08
N VAL A 93 10.44 -0.62 -4.98
CA VAL A 93 10.15 0.81 -4.77
C VAL A 93 10.82 1.37 -3.52
N VAL A 94 10.90 0.55 -2.46
CA VAL A 94 11.49 0.94 -1.16
C VAL A 94 13.01 0.75 -1.08
N LYS A 95 13.64 0.22 -2.13
CA LYS A 95 15.08 -0.10 -2.17
C LYS A 95 15.92 1.17 -2.15
N GLY A 96 16.65 1.40 -1.06
CA GLY A 96 17.56 2.55 -0.95
C GLY A 96 16.85 3.92 -0.99
N THR A 97 15.53 3.96 -0.75
CA THR A 97 14.71 5.16 -0.92
C THR A 97 14.09 5.68 0.38
N GLU A 98 14.52 5.18 1.54
CA GLU A 98 13.91 5.51 2.84
C GLU A 98 13.78 7.02 3.09
N ASN A 99 14.83 7.81 2.82
CA ASN A 99 14.78 9.27 2.96
C ASN A 99 13.78 9.92 1.99
N ARG A 100 13.67 9.39 0.77
CA ARG A 100 12.71 9.86 -0.25
C ARG A 100 11.28 9.50 0.14
N ILE A 101 11.09 8.32 0.73
CA ILE A 101 9.81 7.87 1.29
C ILE A 101 9.40 8.75 2.47
N LYS A 102 10.30 9.02 3.43
CA LYS A 102 10.02 9.94 4.54
C LYS A 102 9.62 11.34 4.05
N LYS A 103 10.28 11.85 3.00
CA LYS A 103 9.88 13.09 2.33
C LYS A 103 8.51 12.99 1.66
N PHE A 104 8.23 11.91 0.93
CA PHE A 104 6.92 11.63 0.35
C PHE A 104 5.82 11.61 1.43
N MET A 105 6.04 10.92 2.54
CA MET A 105 5.09 10.86 3.66
C MET A 105 4.83 12.23 4.26
N LYS A 106 5.90 13.02 4.49
CA LYS A 106 5.80 14.40 4.99
C LYS A 106 4.97 15.31 4.07
N LEU A 107 5.09 15.14 2.75
CA LEU A 107 4.37 15.96 1.77
C LEU A 107 2.91 15.53 1.56
N THR A 108 2.63 14.22 1.69
CA THR A 108 1.32 13.66 1.38
C THR A 108 0.44 13.36 2.59
N GLY A 109 1.03 13.37 3.80
CA GLY A 109 0.37 13.05 5.06
C GLY A 109 0.25 11.56 5.34
N ALA A 110 0.82 10.68 4.52
CA ALA A 110 0.79 9.23 4.76
C ALA A 110 1.42 8.86 6.11
N SER A 111 0.76 8.00 6.89
CA SER A 111 1.22 7.57 8.21
C SER A 111 2.27 6.46 8.11
N TYR A 112 2.06 5.54 7.17
CA TYR A 112 2.92 4.39 6.94
C TYR A 112 3.12 4.15 5.45
N VAL A 113 4.31 3.71 5.08
CA VAL A 113 4.61 3.16 3.76
C VAL A 113 5.14 1.75 3.93
N THR A 114 4.60 0.81 3.16
CA THR A 114 5.09 -0.56 3.13
C THR A 114 5.35 -1.03 1.70
N GLY A 115 6.18 -2.06 1.55
CA GLY A 115 6.51 -2.65 0.26
C GLY A 115 7.72 -3.59 0.33
N PHE A 116 8.07 -4.19 -0.80
CA PHE A 116 9.19 -5.13 -0.90
C PHE A 116 10.47 -4.42 -1.35
N ARG A 117 11.57 -4.65 -0.64
CA ARG A 117 12.86 -4.02 -0.94
C ARG A 117 13.50 -4.58 -2.20
N ASP A 118 13.30 -5.85 -2.49
CA ASP A 118 13.88 -6.54 -3.63
C ASP A 118 12.75 -7.09 -4.50
N ASP A 119 13.09 -7.65 -5.66
CA ASP A 119 12.12 -8.30 -6.52
C ASP A 119 11.66 -9.60 -5.86
N VAL A 120 10.35 -9.80 -5.81
CA VAL A 120 9.70 -10.94 -5.15
C VAL A 120 8.89 -11.70 -6.19
N ASP A 121 8.89 -13.03 -6.10
CA ASP A 121 8.04 -13.86 -6.94
C ASP A 121 6.57 -13.50 -6.73
N PHE A 122 5.82 -13.39 -7.83
CA PHE A 122 4.44 -12.94 -7.80
C PHE A 122 3.52 -13.78 -6.90
N ILE A 123 3.72 -15.11 -6.86
CA ILE A 123 2.90 -15.98 -6.00
C ILE A 123 3.29 -15.79 -4.54
N GLU A 124 4.58 -15.61 -4.24
CA GLU A 124 5.04 -15.33 -2.88
C GLU A 124 4.56 -13.97 -2.36
N SER A 125 4.60 -12.91 -3.19
CA SER A 125 4.08 -11.59 -2.80
C SER A 125 2.57 -11.62 -2.59
N LEU A 126 1.82 -12.25 -3.49
CA LEU A 126 0.37 -12.38 -3.37
C LEU A 126 -0.02 -13.15 -2.10
N ALA A 127 0.64 -14.28 -1.82
CA ALA A 127 0.37 -15.06 -0.60
C ALA A 127 0.67 -14.26 0.67
N PHE A 128 1.77 -13.48 0.67
CA PHE A 128 2.08 -12.56 1.76
C PHE A 128 0.99 -11.52 1.95
N GLU A 129 0.57 -10.87 0.88
CA GLU A 129 -0.42 -9.79 0.90
C GLU A 129 -1.79 -10.27 1.36
N MET A 130 -2.18 -11.50 1.01
CA MET A 130 -3.41 -12.10 1.54
C MET A 130 -3.39 -12.19 3.07
N ILE A 131 -2.27 -12.61 3.66
CA ILE A 131 -2.10 -12.65 5.12
C ILE A 131 -2.06 -11.22 5.68
N PHE A 132 -1.36 -10.31 5.00
CA PHE A 132 -1.24 -8.92 5.44
C PHE A 132 -2.60 -8.20 5.45
N ILE A 133 -3.42 -8.39 4.42
CA ILE A 133 -4.79 -7.87 4.32
C ILE A 133 -5.68 -8.46 5.42
N ASP A 134 -5.54 -9.76 5.72
CA ASP A 134 -6.28 -10.38 6.81
C ASP A 134 -5.96 -9.71 8.16
N PHE A 135 -4.67 -9.51 8.46
CA PHE A 135 -4.24 -8.74 9.64
C PHE A 135 -4.82 -7.33 9.64
N LEU A 136 -4.66 -6.57 8.56
CA LEU A 136 -5.20 -5.21 8.47
C LEU A 136 -6.72 -5.18 8.70
N SER A 137 -7.46 -6.19 8.23
CA SER A 137 -8.91 -6.26 8.35
C SER A 137 -9.42 -6.66 9.74
N ASN A 138 -8.59 -7.34 10.53
CA ASN A 138 -8.94 -7.86 11.84
C ASN A 138 -8.53 -6.94 13.00
N HIS A 139 -7.85 -5.82 12.72
CA HIS A 139 -7.45 -4.83 13.71
C HIS A 139 -8.22 -3.52 13.54
N LYS A 140 -8.43 -2.80 14.65
CA LYS A 140 -9.05 -1.47 14.63
C LYS A 140 -8.06 -0.35 14.29
N ASN A 141 -6.77 -0.61 14.47
CA ASN A 141 -5.70 0.35 14.29
C ASN A 141 -4.64 -0.25 13.35
N ILE A 142 -4.23 0.51 12.34
CA ILE A 142 -3.17 0.14 11.39
C ILE A 142 -1.84 -0.11 12.11
N GLU A 143 -1.48 0.71 13.09
CA GLU A 143 -0.21 0.59 13.81
C GLU A 143 -0.11 -0.73 14.58
N GLU A 144 -1.20 -1.13 15.23
CA GLU A 144 -1.31 -2.41 15.91
C GLU A 144 -1.20 -3.56 14.89
N ALA A 145 -1.95 -3.45 13.78
CA ALA A 145 -1.94 -4.46 12.73
C ALA A 145 -0.54 -4.72 12.14
N ILE A 146 0.20 -3.66 11.78
CA ILE A 146 1.53 -3.79 11.17
C ILE A 146 2.57 -4.30 12.17
N LYS A 147 2.44 -3.91 13.45
CA LYS A 147 3.33 -4.36 14.53
C LYS A 147 3.13 -5.84 14.80
N ASP A 148 1.89 -6.26 14.96
CA ASP A 148 1.54 -7.65 15.25
C ASP A 148 1.86 -8.55 14.07
N PHE A 149 1.55 -8.11 12.84
CA PHE A 149 1.95 -8.82 11.63
C PHE A 149 3.47 -9.03 11.58
N SER A 150 4.27 -7.98 11.85
CA SER A 150 5.73 -8.07 11.82
C SER A 150 6.29 -8.97 12.92
N ALA A 151 5.65 -9.01 14.08
CA ALA A 151 6.04 -9.89 15.18
C ALA A 151 5.73 -11.36 14.86
N VAL A 152 4.51 -11.65 14.39
CA VAL A 152 4.05 -13.00 14.08
C VAL A 152 4.73 -13.57 12.83
N HIS A 153 4.96 -12.75 11.81
CA HIS A 153 5.48 -13.15 10.51
C HIS A 153 6.89 -12.61 10.23
N SER A 154 7.71 -12.40 11.27
CA SER A 154 9.07 -11.84 11.17
C SER A 154 9.95 -12.56 10.14
N SER A 155 9.96 -13.90 10.14
CA SER A 155 10.72 -14.71 9.18
C SER A 155 10.26 -14.52 7.74
N LEU A 156 8.95 -14.37 7.52
CA LEU A 156 8.37 -14.13 6.21
C LEU A 156 8.69 -12.71 5.72
N CYS A 157 8.58 -11.70 6.59
CA CYS A 157 9.01 -10.33 6.30
C CYS A 157 10.50 -10.27 5.93
N GLU A 158 11.35 -11.02 6.63
CA GLU A 158 12.78 -11.10 6.33
C GLU A 158 13.06 -11.82 5.01
N LYS A 159 12.35 -12.92 4.74
CA LYS A 159 12.47 -13.68 3.48
C LYS A 159 12.16 -12.78 2.29
N LEU A 160 11.01 -12.10 2.31
CA LEU A 160 10.54 -11.27 1.19
C LEU A 160 11.10 -9.84 1.22
N LYS A 161 11.97 -9.54 2.19
CA LYS A 161 12.56 -8.21 2.38
C LYS A 161 11.49 -7.11 2.47
N PHE A 162 10.36 -7.43 3.08
CA PHE A 162 9.29 -6.50 3.36
C PHE A 162 9.77 -5.40 4.30
N ARG A 163 9.34 -4.17 4.06
CA ARG A 163 9.71 -3.00 4.86
C ARG A 163 8.47 -2.22 5.27
N ILE A 164 8.54 -1.68 6.48
CA ILE A 164 7.58 -0.74 7.04
C ILE A 164 8.38 0.52 7.36
N ILE A 165 7.88 1.66 6.89
CA ILE A 165 8.47 2.98 7.13
C ILE A 165 7.38 3.85 7.76
N SER A 166 7.67 4.44 8.92
CA SER A 166 6.80 5.36 9.65
C SER A 166 7.16 6.82 9.34
N SER A 167 6.17 7.72 9.50
CA SER A 167 6.39 9.17 9.43
C SER A 167 7.02 9.75 10.70
N LEU A 168 7.04 8.97 11.79
CA LEU A 168 7.66 9.27 13.08
C LEU A 168 9.10 8.76 13.13
#